data_AF-A0A946VZ86-F1
#
_entry.id   AF-A0A946VZ86-F1
#
_cell.length_a   1.000
_cell.length_b   1.000
_cell.length_c   1.000
_cell.angle_alpha   90.00
_cell.angle_beta   90.00
_cell.angle_gamma   90.00
#
_symmetry.space_group_name_H-M   'P 1'
#
loop_
_entity.id
_entity.type
_entity.pdbx_description
1 polymer ?
#
loop_
_entity_poly.entity_id
_entity_poly.type
_entity_poly.pdbx_seq_one_letter_code
_entity_poly.pdbx_strand_id
1 'polypeptide(L)' 'PLEREGISLTRIETRPSRTENWAYVFFMEFHGHHSDAKVQRVIEQFKQQASFVKVLGSYPAAVF' A
#
# COMPACT_ATOMS: atom_id res chain seq x y z
N PRO A 1 1.63 -9.38 -3.93
CA PRO A 1 2.86 -8.54 -3.97
C PRO A 1 3.63 -8.56 -2.63
N LEU A 2 2.98 -8.15 -1.54
CA LEU A 2 3.59 -8.01 -0.21
C LEU A 2 4.17 -9.33 0.33
N GLU A 3 3.39 -10.41 0.33
CA GLU A 3 3.82 -11.73 0.82
C GLU A 3 5.03 -12.27 0.05
N ARG A 4 5.05 -12.11 -1.28
CA ARG A 4 6.16 -12.53 -2.14
C ARG A 4 7.49 -11.83 -1.81
N GLU A 5 7.42 -10.64 -1.23
CA GLU A 5 8.58 -9.83 -0.82
C GLU A 5 8.83 -9.90 0.69
N GLY A 6 8.11 -10.77 1.42
CA GLY A 6 8.24 -10.92 2.86
C GLY A 6 7.88 -9.66 3.65
N ILE A 7 6.85 -8.93 3.19
CA ILE A 7 6.36 -7.70 3.85
C ILE A 7 5.05 -7.98 4.58
N SER A 8 5.05 -7.71 5.88
CA SER A 8 3.87 -7.88 6.75
C SER A 8 2.92 -6.69 6.61
N LEU A 9 1.67 -6.98 6.26
CA LEU A 9 0.57 -6.02 6.25
C LEU A 9 0.07 -5.78 7.68
N THR A 10 -0.09 -4.52 8.09
CA THR A 10 -0.60 -4.16 9.42
C THR A 10 -2.08 -3.77 9.38
N ARG A 11 -2.51 -3.13 8.29
CA ARG A 11 -3.90 -2.71 8.13
C ARG A 11 -4.28 -2.67 6.65
N ILE A 12 -5.51 -3.06 6.37
CA ILE A 12 -6.14 -2.84 5.07
C ILE A 12 -7.58 -2.40 5.28
N GLU A 13 -7.97 -1.30 4.65
CA GLU A 13 -9.34 -0.81 4.63
C GLU A 13 -9.78 -0.60 3.19
N THR A 14 -11.02 -0.99 2.90
CA THR A 14 -11.64 -0.80 1.60
C THR A 14 -12.73 0.25 1.71
N ARG A 15 -12.74 1.22 0.80
CA ARG A 15 -13.79 2.23 0.71
C ARG A 15 -14.33 2.29 -0.72
N PRO A 16 -15.64 2.47 -0.93
CA PRO A 16 -16.16 2.72 -2.27
C PRO A 16 -15.59 4.05 -2.78
N SER A 17 -15.21 4.07 -4.06
CA SER A 17 -14.74 5.28 -4.71
C SER A 17 -15.86 6.33 -4.70
N ARG A 18 -15.50 7.57 -4.39
CA ARG A 18 -16.42 8.71 -4.43
C ARG A 18 -16.53 9.34 -5.82
N THR A 19 -15.63 8.98 -6.73
CA THR A 19 -15.47 9.61 -8.05
C THR A 19 -15.85 8.68 -9.20
N GLU A 20 -15.57 7.38 -9.06
CA GLU A 20 -15.86 6.38 -10.09
C GLU A 20 -16.88 5.36 -9.59
N ASN A 21 -17.95 5.15 -10.37
CA ASN A 21 -18.92 4.11 -10.09
C ASN A 21 -18.23 2.74 -10.15
N TRP A 22 -18.50 1.87 -9.16
CA TRP A 22 -17.97 0.50 -9.05
C TRP A 22 -16.45 0.37 -8.82
N ALA A 23 -15.75 1.48 -8.54
CA ALA A 23 -14.35 1.44 -8.14
C ALA A 23 -14.21 1.35 -6.61
N TYR A 24 -13.15 0.69 -6.16
CA TYR A 24 -12.79 0.58 -4.75
C TYR A 24 -11.42 1.20 -4.51
N VAL A 25 -11.29 1.93 -3.39
CA VAL A 25 -10.02 2.47 -2.93
C VAL A 25 -9.59 1.68 -1.71
N PHE A 26 -8.35 1.17 -1.75
CA PHE A 26 -7.73 0.45 -0.66
C PHE A 26 -6.73 1.36 0.07
N PHE A 27 -6.91 1.50 1.38
CA PHE A 27 -5.91 2.08 2.26
C PHE A 27 -5.14 0.93 2.90
N MET A 28 -3.83 0.90 2.70
CA MET A 28 -2.97 -0.17 3.18
C MET A 28 -1.84 0.41 4.01
N GLU A 29 -1.60 -0.19 5.17
CA GLU A 29 -0.41 0.04 6.00
C GLU A 29 0.33 -1.29 6.13
N PHE A 30 1.67 -1.23 6.10
CA PHE A 30 2.54 -2.40 6.20
C PHE A 30 3.90 -2.02 6.77
N HIS A 31 4.64 -3.01 7.25
CA HIS A 31 5.98 -2.80 7.79
C HIS A 31 7.02 -2.59 6.69
N GLY A 32 7.69 -1.43 6.72
CA GLY A 32 8.79 -1.09 5.82
C GLY A 32 8.89 0.41 5.58
N HIS A 33 9.95 0.83 4.92
CA HIS A 33 10.13 2.21 4.50
C HIS A 33 10.03 2.33 2.98
N HIS A 34 9.47 3.43 2.47
CA HIS A 34 9.31 3.63 1.01
C HIS A 34 10.66 3.69 0.25
N SER A 35 11.77 3.88 0.95
CA SER A 35 13.13 3.83 0.41
C SER A 35 13.69 2.42 0.33
N ASP A 36 13.06 1.43 0.96
CA ASP A 36 13.53 0.05 0.92
C ASP A 36 13.30 -0.55 -0.47
N ALA A 37 14.33 -1.19 -1.03
CA ALA A 37 14.25 -1.76 -2.38
C ALA A 37 13.08 -2.75 -2.54
N LYS A 38 12.78 -3.55 -1.50
CA LYS A 38 11.63 -4.48 -1.50
C LYS A 38 10.29 -3.75 -1.54
N VAL A 39 10.15 -2.64 -0.82
CA VAL A 39 8.92 -1.83 -0.79
C VAL A 39 8.73 -1.14 -2.13
N GLN A 40 9.79 -0.62 -2.73
CA GLN A 40 9.74 -0.02 -4.07
C GLN A 40 9.28 -1.02 -5.13
N ARG A 41 9.78 -2.27 -5.10
CA ARG A 41 9.29 -3.34 -6.00
C ARG A 41 7.80 -3.62 -5.82
N VAL A 42 7.31 -3.65 -4.58
CA VAL A 42 5.88 -3.85 -4.32
C VAL A 42 5.03 -2.67 -4.81
N ILE A 43 5.48 -1.43 -4.58
CA ILE A 43 4.78 -0.23 -5.08
C ILE A 43 4.69 -0.27 -6.61
N GLU A 44 5.75 -0.69 -7.29
CA GLU A 44 5.75 -0.81 -8.75
C GLU A 44 4.77 -1.88 -9.24
N GLN A 45 4.73 -3.05 -8.58
CA GLN A 45 3.72 -4.07 -8.87
C GLN A 45 2.29 -3.56 -8.67
N PHE A 46 2.04 -2.73 -7.65
CA PHE A 46 0.73 -2.13 -7.44
C PHE A 46 0.37 -1.13 -8.54
N LYS A 47 1.32 -0.31 -9.00
CA LYS A 47 1.10 0.64 -10.11
C LYS A 47 0.73 -0.04 -11.43
N GLN A 48 1.19 -1.28 -11.62
CA GLN A 48 0.83 -2.08 -12.81
C GLN A 48 -0.58 -2.69 -12.72
N GLN A 49 -1.13 -2.84 -11.52
CA GLN A 49 -2.39 -3.55 -11.28
C GLN A 49 -3.56 -2.61 -10.93
N ALA A 50 -3.27 -1.46 -10.35
CA ALA A 50 -4.27 -0.48 -9.91
C ALA A 50 -4.28 0.75 -10.82
N SER A 51 -5.47 1.29 -11.07
CA SER A 51 -5.65 2.52 -11.88
C SER A 51 -4.91 3.72 -11.30
N PHE A 52 -4.71 3.75 -9.97
CA PHE A 52 -3.99 4.79 -9.27
C PHE A 52 -3.35 4.26 -7.98
N VAL A 53 -2.14 4.72 -7.68
CA VAL A 53 -1.42 4.42 -6.44
C VAL A 53 -0.83 5.71 -5.89
N LYS A 54 -1.11 6.00 -4.61
CA LYS A 54 -0.52 7.13 -3.89
C LYS A 54 0.21 6.64 -2.64
N VAL A 55 1.49 6.97 -2.55
CA VAL A 55 2.27 6.77 -1.33
C VAL A 55 1.97 7.94 -0.38
N LEU A 56 1.41 7.63 0.79
CA LEU A 56 1.09 8.65 1.82
C LEU A 56 2.30 9.02 2.69
N GLY A 57 3.35 8.19 2.67
CA GLY A 57 4.59 8.39 3.41
C GLY A 57 4.97 7.16 4.23
N SER A 58 6.11 7.25 4.90
CA SER A 58 6.54 6.30 5.91
C SER A 58 6.69 7.04 7.22
N TYR A 59 6.32 6.41 8.33
CA TYR A 59 6.36 6.99 9.66
C TYR A 59 6.91 5.96 10.67
N PRO A 60 7.54 6.41 11.77
CA PRO A 60 7.98 5.51 12.83
C PRO A 60 6.80 4.75 13.44
N ALA A 61 7.00 3.47 13.73
CA ALA A 61 6.01 2.70 14.47
C ALA A 61 5.84 3.30 15.88
N ALA A 62 4.60 3.38 16.35
CA ALA A 62 4.32 3.82 17.72
C ALA A 62 4.94 2.83 18.72
N VAL A 63 5.81 3.33 19.60
CA VAL A 63 6.29 2.62 20.78
C VAL A 63 5.32 2.94 21.92
N PHE A 64 4.63 1.93 22.40
CA PHE A 64 3.83 2.00 23.63
C PHE A 64 4.71 1.62 24.82
#